data_AF-A0A9L0J4J0-F1
#
_entry.id   AF-A0A9L0J4J0-F1
#
_cell.length_a   1.000
_cell.length_b   1.000
_cell.length_c   1.000
_cell.angle_alpha   90.00
_cell.angle_beta   90.00
_cell.angle_gamma   90.00
#
_symmetry.space_group_name_H-M   'P 1'
#
loop_
_entity.id
_entity.type
_entity.pdbx_description
1 polymer ?
#
loop_
_entity_poly.entity_id
_entity_poly.type
_entity_poly.pdbx_seq_one_letter_code
_entity_poly.pdbx_strand_id
1 'polypeptide(L)'
;MCGASKVWALFSQFKTVYVYYSSDTDLWSGTAGSKTGKVEPCSEPRRSDPRARAPARSADLRTELGAEHLGFRGRRSCPPSLHPHAFGTTCPSGPRGEAGSRPRPRNWNTFPMGDCGPALDFLSLSGLPRLRRTPIPGGARGGAGRPEGGSGGRAARGWRGHRLPGPAGAAASAMPLLVEGRRVRLPQSAGDLVRAHPPLEERARLLRGQSVQQVGPQGLLYVQQRELAVTSPEDGSISILGSDDATTCHIVVLRHTGNGATCLTHCDGTDTKAEVPLIMNSIKSFSDHAQCGRLEVHLVGGFSDDRQLSQKLTHQLLSEFDRQEDDIHLVTLCVTELNDREENENHFPIIYGIAVNIKTAEIYRASFQDRGPEEELRAARALTGGPMISIYDAKTEQLRIGPYSWMPFPHVDFWLQQDDKQILENLSTSPLAEPPHFVEHIRSTLMFLKKYPSPTNTLFPGNKALRYKKNEDGLWEKISPGS
;
A
#
# COMPACT_ATOMS: atom_id res chain seq x y z
N MET A 1 27.99 8.69 32.17
CA MET A 1 28.32 8.10 30.84
C MET A 1 28.14 6.57 30.75
N CYS A 2 27.34 5.90 31.59
CA CYS A 2 27.05 4.45 31.47
C CYS A 2 25.56 4.10 31.25
N GLY A 3 24.72 5.10 30.91
CA GLY A 3 23.28 4.91 30.67
C GLY A 3 22.88 4.76 29.19
N ALA A 4 23.74 5.17 28.25
CA ALA A 4 23.40 5.19 26.82
C ALA A 4 23.54 3.82 26.12
N SER A 5 24.41 2.92 26.61
CA SER A 5 24.64 1.63 25.95
C SER A 5 23.57 0.57 26.19
N LYS A 6 22.78 0.66 27.28
CA LYS A 6 21.68 -0.29 27.54
C LYS A 6 20.43 0.03 26.71
N VAL A 7 20.21 1.31 26.41
CA VAL A 7 19.14 1.75 25.50
C VAL A 7 19.43 1.24 24.09
N TRP A 8 20.67 1.39 23.59
CA TRP A 8 21.04 0.90 22.26
C TRP A 8 20.86 -0.63 22.05
N ALA A 9 21.10 -1.45 23.08
CA ALA A 9 20.95 -2.91 22.99
C ALA A 9 19.47 -3.35 22.89
N LEU A 10 18.55 -2.66 23.55
CA LEU A 10 17.10 -2.87 23.41
C LEU A 10 16.60 -2.36 22.04
N PHE A 11 17.15 -1.26 21.54
CA PHE A 11 16.80 -0.70 20.23
C PHE A 11 17.23 -1.58 19.04
N SER A 12 18.36 -2.29 19.15
CA SER A 12 18.79 -3.26 18.13
C SER A 12 17.85 -4.48 18.06
N GLN A 13 17.23 -4.88 19.18
CA GLN A 13 16.23 -5.94 19.19
C GLN A 13 14.89 -5.47 18.58
N PHE A 14 14.48 -4.22 18.77
CA PHE A 14 13.27 -3.68 18.13
C PHE A 14 13.36 -3.63 16.58
N LYS A 15 14.53 -3.27 16.02
CA LYS A 15 14.73 -3.28 14.56
C LYS A 15 14.88 -4.69 13.96
N THR A 16 15.38 -5.65 14.73
CA THR A 16 15.60 -7.02 14.26
C THR A 16 14.32 -7.88 14.38
N VAL A 17 13.50 -7.65 15.40
CA VAL A 17 12.26 -8.42 15.64
C VAL A 17 11.20 -8.14 14.57
N TYR A 18 11.08 -6.91 14.05
CA TYR A 18 10.15 -6.61 12.97
C TYR A 18 10.58 -7.15 11.59
N VAL A 19 11.86 -7.48 11.40
CA VAL A 19 12.36 -8.11 10.16
C VAL A 19 12.35 -9.64 10.26
N TYR A 20 12.43 -10.22 11.47
CA TYR A 20 12.51 -11.68 11.67
C TYR A 20 11.20 -12.41 11.96
N TYR A 21 10.11 -11.71 12.31
CA TYR A 21 8.81 -12.37 12.57
C TYR A 21 7.94 -12.62 11.32
N SER A 22 8.49 -12.44 10.12
CA SER A 22 7.80 -12.74 8.84
C SER A 22 8.20 -14.09 8.22
N SER A 23 8.97 -14.91 8.94
CA SER A 23 9.38 -16.24 8.48
C SER A 23 9.19 -17.25 9.62
N ASP A 24 7.95 -17.70 9.82
CA ASP A 24 7.60 -19.05 10.30
C ASP A 24 6.12 -19.08 10.70
N THR A 25 5.24 -19.41 9.75
CA THR A 25 3.94 -20.04 10.05
C THR A 25 3.56 -20.97 8.91
N ASP A 26 4.13 -22.17 8.95
CA ASP A 26 3.61 -23.33 8.23
C ASP A 26 3.23 -24.42 9.25
N LEU A 27 2.17 -25.17 8.90
CA LEU A 27 1.52 -26.28 9.61
C LEU A 27 0.69 -25.94 10.85
N TRP A 28 -0.64 -25.90 10.70
CA TRP A 28 -1.59 -26.61 11.59
C TRP A 28 -2.87 -26.93 10.80
N SER A 29 -2.83 -28.00 9.99
CA SER A 29 -4.03 -28.67 9.48
C SER A 29 -4.50 -29.71 10.49
N GLY A 30 -5.45 -29.33 11.34
CA GLY A 30 -6.09 -30.19 12.33
C GLY A 30 -7.46 -30.67 11.88
N THR A 31 -7.50 -31.89 11.35
CA THR A 31 -8.70 -32.70 11.08
C THR A 31 -9.61 -32.84 12.30
N ALA A 32 -10.89 -32.51 12.15
CA ALA A 32 -11.97 -32.98 13.02
C ALA A 32 -12.94 -33.84 12.22
N GLY A 33 -12.90 -35.14 12.48
CA GLY A 33 -13.85 -36.11 11.93
C GLY A 33 -15.17 -36.09 12.68
N SER A 34 -16.28 -36.10 11.95
CA SER A 34 -17.59 -36.52 12.47
C SER A 34 -18.07 -37.76 11.74
N LYS A 35 -18.48 -38.74 12.54
CA LYS A 35 -18.89 -40.09 12.16
C LYS A 35 -20.19 -40.12 11.33
N THR A 36 -20.10 -40.87 10.24
CA THR A 36 -21.07 -41.85 9.70
C THR A 36 -22.55 -41.75 10.12
N GLY A 37 -23.40 -41.46 9.13
CA GLY A 37 -24.80 -41.88 9.07
C GLY A 37 -25.17 -42.18 7.61
N LYS A 38 -25.29 -43.46 7.25
CA LYS A 38 -25.74 -43.95 5.94
C LYS A 38 -27.24 -43.71 5.77
N VAL A 39 -27.67 -43.14 4.65
CA VAL A 39 -28.94 -43.46 3.96
C VAL A 39 -28.68 -43.34 2.45
N GLU A 40 -28.98 -44.43 1.72
CA GLU A 40 -28.87 -44.56 0.27
C GLU A 40 -30.10 -43.98 -0.47
N PRO A 41 -30.02 -43.78 -1.81
CA PRO A 41 -30.81 -42.81 -2.56
C PRO A 41 -32.06 -43.42 -3.22
N CYS A 42 -33.07 -42.58 -3.47
CA CYS A 42 -34.13 -42.91 -4.44
C CYS A 42 -34.72 -41.66 -5.14
N SER A 43 -34.57 -41.70 -6.48
CA SER A 43 -35.53 -41.32 -7.54
C SER A 43 -35.98 -39.87 -7.72
N GLU A 44 -35.54 -39.31 -8.86
CA GLU A 44 -36.28 -38.34 -9.69
C GLU A 44 -37.71 -38.82 -10.02
N PRO A 45 -38.60 -37.89 -10.43
CA PRO A 45 -39.05 -37.98 -11.81
C PRO A 45 -39.21 -36.62 -12.55
N ARG A 46 -38.70 -36.63 -13.78
CA ARG A 46 -39.30 -36.17 -15.06
C ARG A 46 -40.09 -34.86 -15.15
N ARG A 47 -39.53 -33.97 -15.99
CA ARG A 47 -40.12 -33.25 -17.15
C ARG A 47 -41.66 -33.15 -17.23
N SER A 48 -42.15 -31.92 -17.31
CA SER A 48 -43.19 -31.57 -18.28
C SER A 48 -43.04 -30.13 -18.76
N ASP A 49 -43.00 -29.99 -20.08
CA ASP A 49 -43.05 -28.78 -20.89
C ASP A 49 -44.32 -28.94 -21.75
N PRO A 50 -45.12 -27.89 -21.95
CA PRO A 50 -45.72 -27.76 -23.26
C PRO A 50 -45.59 -26.35 -23.85
N ARG A 51 -45.21 -26.40 -25.13
CA ARG A 51 -45.14 -25.33 -26.13
C ARG A 51 -46.41 -24.47 -26.27
N ALA A 52 -46.12 -23.22 -26.63
CA ALA A 52 -46.74 -22.37 -27.66
C ALA A 52 -48.11 -21.73 -27.40
N ARG A 53 -48.13 -20.38 -27.52
CA ARG A 53 -48.85 -19.66 -28.59
C ARG A 53 -48.49 -18.17 -28.60
N ALA A 54 -48.16 -17.67 -29.79
CA ALA A 54 -48.23 -16.26 -30.17
C ALA A 54 -49.70 -15.79 -30.23
N PRO A 55 -49.94 -14.47 -30.29
CA PRO A 55 -50.41 -13.95 -31.58
C PRO A 55 -49.72 -12.64 -32.00
N ALA A 56 -49.92 -12.32 -33.27
CA ALA A 56 -49.32 -11.24 -34.03
C ALA A 56 -50.32 -10.08 -34.29
N ARG A 57 -49.77 -8.87 -34.53
CA ARG A 57 -50.32 -7.71 -35.30
C ARG A 57 -51.60 -7.06 -34.73
N SER A 58 -51.90 -5.77 -34.82
CA SER A 58 -51.53 -4.56 -35.60
C SER A 58 -52.05 -3.36 -34.74
N ALA A 59 -51.76 -2.06 -34.90
CA ALA A 59 -51.64 -1.23 -36.10
C ALA A 59 -51.07 0.16 -35.72
N ASP A 60 -50.41 0.77 -36.71
CA ASP A 60 -50.37 2.18 -37.13
C ASP A 60 -50.77 3.32 -36.19
N LEU A 61 -49.89 4.31 -36.09
CA LEU A 61 -50.19 5.70 -36.47
C LEU A 61 -48.91 6.45 -36.86
N ARG A 62 -48.82 6.77 -38.16
CA ARG A 62 -47.95 7.79 -38.76
C ARG A 62 -48.60 9.17 -38.57
N THR A 63 -47.78 10.19 -38.26
CA THR A 63 -47.73 11.57 -38.80
C THR A 63 -46.88 12.41 -37.85
N GLU A 64 -46.09 13.41 -38.21
CA GLU A 64 -45.50 13.96 -39.43
C GLU A 64 -44.56 15.09 -38.92
N LEU A 65 -43.48 15.38 -39.66
CA LEU A 65 -42.89 16.70 -39.96
C LEU A 65 -42.61 17.70 -38.80
N GLY A 66 -41.47 18.38 -38.71
CA GLY A 66 -40.51 18.72 -39.75
C GLY A 66 -39.27 19.41 -39.17
N ALA A 67 -38.24 19.43 -40.01
CA ALA A 67 -37.01 20.18 -39.83
C ALA A 67 -37.22 21.64 -40.26
N GLU A 68 -36.69 22.59 -39.50
CA GLU A 68 -36.37 23.92 -40.03
C GLU A 68 -34.88 24.21 -39.82
N HIS A 69 -34.19 24.25 -40.97
CA HIS A 69 -32.97 25.00 -41.19
C HIS A 69 -33.29 26.48 -41.22
N LEU A 70 -32.49 27.33 -40.58
CA LEU A 70 -32.15 28.67 -41.05
C LEU A 70 -30.86 29.13 -40.38
N GLY A 71 -29.80 29.24 -41.17
CA GLY A 71 -28.65 30.08 -40.81
C GLY A 71 -28.92 31.53 -41.19
N PHE A 72 -28.27 32.49 -40.53
CA PHE A 72 -27.51 33.53 -41.23
C PHE A 72 -26.63 34.35 -40.27
N ARG A 73 -25.54 34.83 -40.86
CA ARG A 73 -24.46 35.67 -40.33
C ARG A 73 -24.95 37.01 -39.75
N GLY A 74 -24.18 37.56 -38.83
CA GLY A 74 -24.22 38.99 -38.51
C GLY A 74 -23.15 39.44 -37.53
N ARG A 75 -21.99 39.86 -38.04
CA ARG A 75 -21.00 40.68 -37.30
C ARG A 75 -21.64 41.95 -36.76
N ARG A 76 -21.24 42.40 -35.56
CA ARG A 76 -20.79 43.78 -35.30
C ARG A 76 -20.16 43.92 -33.91
N SER A 77 -18.99 44.53 -33.95
CA SER A 77 -18.09 45.03 -32.91
C SER A 77 -18.60 46.31 -32.24
N CYS A 78 -18.17 46.55 -30.99
CA CYS A 78 -17.68 47.82 -30.37
C CYS A 78 -17.80 47.73 -28.82
N PRO A 79 -17.07 48.53 -28.01
CA PRO A 79 -15.67 48.98 -28.10
C PRO A 79 -14.89 48.81 -26.75
N PRO A 80 -13.60 49.22 -26.65
CA PRO A 80 -12.84 49.27 -25.41
C PRO A 80 -12.71 50.71 -24.85
N SER A 81 -12.57 50.85 -23.52
CA SER A 81 -12.13 52.09 -22.84
C SER A 81 -11.59 51.72 -21.44
N LEU A 82 -10.26 51.71 -21.22
CA LEU A 82 -9.38 52.83 -20.79
C LEU A 82 -9.58 53.27 -19.33
N HIS A 83 -8.56 52.96 -18.52
CA HIS A 83 -8.08 53.51 -17.23
C HIS A 83 -7.93 55.07 -17.21
N PRO A 84 -7.41 55.77 -16.16
CA PRO A 84 -7.00 55.39 -14.77
C PRO A 84 -7.51 56.40 -13.70
N HIS A 85 -7.18 56.23 -12.42
CA HIS A 85 -6.73 57.34 -11.55
C HIS A 85 -5.99 56.85 -10.29
N ALA A 86 -4.85 57.48 -10.03
CA ALA A 86 -3.97 57.35 -8.87
C ALA A 86 -4.02 58.64 -8.02
N PHE A 87 -3.24 58.63 -6.92
CA PHE A 87 -3.00 59.65 -5.86
C PHE A 87 -3.95 59.59 -4.65
N GLY A 88 -3.52 59.64 -3.39
CA GLY A 88 -2.18 59.82 -2.80
C GLY A 88 -2.29 59.95 -1.26
N THR A 89 -1.22 59.53 -0.56
CA THR A 89 -0.66 60.05 0.71
C THR A 89 -1.54 60.78 1.75
N THR A 90 -1.49 60.35 3.02
CA THR A 90 -0.83 61.08 4.14
C THR A 90 -1.10 60.44 5.52
N CYS A 91 -0.07 60.41 6.37
CA CYS A 91 -0.16 60.24 7.83
C CYS A 91 -0.80 61.47 8.50
N PRO A 92 -1.16 61.36 9.79
CA PRO A 92 -0.49 62.24 10.75
C PRO A 92 -0.15 61.59 12.10
N SER A 93 0.74 62.31 12.79
CA SER A 93 1.52 62.00 13.99
C SER A 93 0.97 62.65 15.28
N GLY A 94 1.04 61.91 16.42
CA GLY A 94 1.27 62.38 17.82
C GLY A 94 0.24 63.32 18.48
N PRO A 95 0.29 63.61 19.82
CA PRO A 95 1.48 63.58 20.71
C PRO A 95 1.33 63.12 22.21
N ARG A 96 2.51 62.85 22.83
CA ARG A 96 3.04 63.14 24.21
C ARG A 96 2.47 62.57 25.54
N GLY A 97 3.42 62.10 26.38
CA GLY A 97 3.45 62.13 27.87
C GLY A 97 3.94 60.83 28.54
N GLU A 98 5.25 60.62 28.79
CA GLU A 98 5.96 60.68 30.11
C GLU A 98 5.44 59.68 31.18
N ALA A 99 6.20 58.97 32.02
CA ALA A 99 7.62 58.68 32.29
C ALA A 99 7.63 57.49 33.29
N GLY A 100 8.68 56.65 33.33
CA GLY A 100 8.73 55.56 34.33
C GLY A 100 9.89 54.56 34.17
N SER A 101 11.02 54.94 34.76
CA SER A 101 12.29 54.23 35.00
C SER A 101 12.30 52.70 35.21
N ARG A 102 13.30 52.04 34.60
CA ARG A 102 13.89 50.74 35.02
C ARG A 102 14.63 50.89 36.37
N PRO A 103 14.96 49.80 37.10
CA PRO A 103 16.24 49.12 36.85
C PRO A 103 16.24 47.58 36.97
N ARG A 104 17.35 47.01 36.50
CA ARG A 104 17.75 45.60 36.38
C ARG A 104 18.45 45.07 37.67
N PRO A 105 18.88 43.78 37.75
CA PRO A 105 18.77 42.91 38.93
C PRO A 105 20.01 42.88 39.85
N ARG A 106 19.88 42.27 41.04
CA ARG A 106 21.01 41.86 41.89
C ARG A 106 20.80 40.51 42.59
N ASN A 107 21.85 39.69 42.50
CA ASN A 107 22.19 38.53 43.34
C ASN A 107 22.15 38.83 44.84
N TRP A 108 21.80 37.84 45.67
CA TRP A 108 22.35 37.62 47.02
C TRP A 108 22.38 36.12 47.39
N ASN A 109 23.37 35.79 48.21
CA ASN A 109 23.96 34.50 48.55
C ASN A 109 23.30 33.74 49.75
N THR A 110 23.72 32.47 49.91
CA THR A 110 24.06 31.74 51.18
C THR A 110 22.99 31.18 52.16
N PHE A 111 22.91 29.83 52.18
CA PHE A 111 22.89 28.80 53.28
C PHE A 111 22.49 29.12 54.75
N PRO A 112 21.87 28.15 55.49
CA PRO A 112 22.64 27.12 56.23
C PRO A 112 22.04 25.69 56.34
N MET A 113 22.90 24.79 56.86
CA MET A 113 22.75 23.35 57.14
C MET A 113 21.72 22.97 58.22
N GLY A 114 21.34 21.68 58.25
CA GLY A 114 20.84 20.96 59.43
C GLY A 114 20.46 19.49 59.15
N ASP A 115 21.21 18.57 59.77
CA ASP A 115 21.32 17.12 59.59
C ASP A 115 20.11 16.22 59.97
N CYS A 116 20.07 15.01 59.40
CA CYS A 116 20.15 13.72 60.11
C CYS A 116 20.24 12.51 59.14
N GLY A 117 21.37 11.78 59.16
CA GLY A 117 21.55 10.43 58.58
C GLY A 117 20.93 9.32 59.46
N PRO A 118 21.34 8.02 59.41
CA PRO A 118 22.55 7.39 58.83
C PRO A 118 22.20 6.37 57.70
N ALA A 119 23.06 5.70 56.91
CA ALA A 119 24.50 5.46 56.77
C ALA A 119 24.75 3.93 56.69
N LEU A 120 25.42 3.49 55.61
CA LEU A 120 26.36 2.34 55.49
C LEU A 120 25.78 0.92 55.64
N ASP A 121 26.27 -0.16 55.04
CA ASP A 121 27.31 -0.42 54.05
C ASP A 121 27.13 -1.86 53.54
N PHE A 122 27.68 -2.12 52.34
CA PHE A 122 28.22 -3.38 51.79
C PHE A 122 27.86 -4.74 52.43
N LEU A 123 27.39 -5.68 51.59
CA LEU A 123 28.00 -7.01 51.46
C LEU A 123 27.69 -7.65 50.10
N SER A 124 28.75 -8.20 49.52
CA SER A 124 28.86 -9.10 48.36
C SER A 124 27.82 -10.22 48.35
N LEU A 125 27.38 -10.68 47.17
CA LEU A 125 27.34 -12.12 46.80
C LEU A 125 26.94 -12.35 45.33
N SER A 126 27.82 -13.09 44.68
CA SER A 126 27.65 -14.02 43.56
C SER A 126 26.24 -14.58 43.29
N GLY A 127 25.90 -14.73 42.00
CA GLY A 127 24.79 -15.59 41.57
C GLY A 127 24.47 -15.56 40.07
N LEU A 128 25.39 -16.00 39.20
CA LEU A 128 25.09 -16.31 37.80
C LEU A 128 25.03 -17.83 37.59
N PRO A 129 23.92 -18.40 37.07
CA PRO A 129 23.92 -19.78 36.60
C PRO A 129 24.58 -19.85 35.21
N ARG A 130 25.78 -20.43 35.17
CA ARG A 130 26.41 -20.92 33.93
C ARG A 130 25.72 -22.21 33.49
N LEU A 131 24.96 -22.18 32.39
CA LEU A 131 24.60 -23.40 31.66
C LEU A 131 25.79 -23.85 30.83
N ARG A 132 26.34 -25.00 31.24
CA ARG A 132 27.48 -25.70 30.64
C ARG A 132 27.11 -26.28 29.29
N ARG A 133 28.01 -26.10 28.33
CA ARG A 133 28.11 -26.89 27.09
C ARG A 133 28.34 -28.36 27.45
N THR A 134 27.52 -29.24 26.88
CA THR A 134 27.75 -30.70 26.86
C THR A 134 28.69 -31.05 25.70
N PRO A 135 29.67 -31.95 25.89
CA PRO A 135 30.56 -32.39 24.83
C PRO A 135 30.03 -33.63 24.10
N ILE A 136 30.36 -33.66 22.81
CA ILE A 136 30.22 -34.77 21.86
C ILE A 136 31.09 -35.96 22.33
N PRO A 137 30.61 -37.22 22.33
CA PRO A 137 31.47 -38.39 22.42
C PRO A 137 31.83 -38.89 21.02
N GLY A 138 33.13 -38.95 20.74
CA GLY A 138 33.69 -39.78 19.67
C GLY A 138 33.90 -41.21 20.13
N GLY A 139 33.68 -42.17 19.23
CA GLY A 139 33.98 -43.59 19.38
C GLY A 139 34.37 -44.16 18.02
N ALA A 140 35.42 -44.99 18.01
CA ALA A 140 36.35 -45.15 16.90
C ALA A 140 36.19 -46.45 16.08
N ARG A 141 36.80 -46.43 14.88
CA ARG A 141 37.46 -47.51 14.12
C ARG A 141 36.64 -48.67 13.53
N GLY A 142 36.86 -48.88 12.22
CA GLY A 142 37.16 -50.21 11.68
C GLY A 142 36.66 -50.47 10.24
N GLY A 143 37.57 -50.85 9.35
CA GLY A 143 37.23 -51.77 8.25
C GLY A 143 37.46 -51.27 6.82
N ALA A 144 38.65 -51.56 6.28
CA ALA A 144 38.96 -51.50 4.87
C ALA A 144 38.25 -52.60 4.07
N GLY A 145 37.95 -52.35 2.79
CA GLY A 145 37.52 -53.39 1.84
C GLY A 145 37.00 -52.84 0.51
N ARG A 146 37.90 -52.68 -0.47
CA ARG A 146 37.60 -52.76 -1.92
C ARG A 146 37.44 -54.24 -2.32
N PRO A 147 36.70 -54.58 -3.39
CA PRO A 147 37.23 -54.61 -4.77
C PRO A 147 36.33 -53.84 -5.77
N GLU A 148 36.83 -53.26 -6.87
CA GLU A 148 37.04 -53.88 -8.21
C GLU A 148 35.81 -54.65 -8.71
N GLY A 149 35.29 -54.54 -9.93
CA GLY A 149 35.77 -53.95 -11.17
C GLY A 149 35.06 -54.70 -12.33
N GLY A 150 34.78 -54.00 -13.43
CA GLY A 150 34.66 -54.60 -14.76
C GLY A 150 33.33 -55.27 -15.16
N SER A 151 32.65 -54.67 -16.15
CA SER A 151 32.45 -55.34 -17.44
C SER A 151 31.90 -54.36 -18.48
N GLY A 152 32.78 -53.96 -19.40
CA GLY A 152 32.39 -53.50 -20.73
C GLY A 152 32.47 -54.69 -21.70
N GLY A 153 31.53 -54.79 -22.64
CA GLY A 153 31.55 -55.89 -23.60
C GLY A 153 30.41 -55.94 -24.63
N ARG A 154 30.48 -55.05 -25.63
CA ARG A 154 30.14 -55.25 -27.06
C ARG A 154 28.67 -55.49 -27.50
N ALA A 155 28.17 -54.46 -28.20
CA ALA A 155 27.75 -54.43 -29.61
C ALA A 155 26.75 -55.48 -30.14
N ALA A 156 25.58 -54.98 -30.54
CA ALA A 156 24.90 -55.46 -31.76
C ALA A 156 24.12 -54.31 -32.41
N ARG A 157 24.31 -54.20 -33.73
CA ARG A 157 23.68 -53.24 -34.64
C ARG A 157 22.20 -53.57 -34.82
N GLY A 158 21.37 -52.54 -34.97
CA GLY A 158 19.97 -52.69 -35.38
C GLY A 158 19.36 -51.36 -35.80
N TRP A 159 19.47 -51.03 -37.08
CA TRP A 159 18.72 -49.96 -37.73
C TRP A 159 17.25 -50.36 -37.86
N ARG A 160 16.33 -49.49 -37.45
CA ARG A 160 15.16 -48.95 -38.21
C ARG A 160 14.12 -48.43 -37.22
N GLY A 161 13.70 -47.18 -37.42
CA GLY A 161 12.56 -46.61 -36.70
C GLY A 161 12.57 -45.09 -36.82
N HIS A 162 11.88 -44.58 -37.83
CA HIS A 162 11.58 -43.15 -37.98
C HIS A 162 11.02 -42.56 -36.68
N ARG A 163 11.65 -41.49 -36.16
CA ARG A 163 10.99 -40.52 -35.27
C ARG A 163 10.99 -39.16 -35.97
N LEU A 164 9.80 -38.74 -36.39
CA LEU A 164 9.43 -37.34 -36.56
C LEU A 164 9.19 -36.71 -35.16
N PRO A 165 9.20 -35.37 -35.05
CA PRO A 165 10.08 -34.64 -34.13
C PRO A 165 9.57 -34.67 -32.69
N GLY A 166 10.51 -34.77 -31.74
CA GLY A 166 10.24 -34.40 -30.35
C GLY A 166 9.87 -32.92 -30.28
N PRO A 167 9.03 -32.51 -29.31
CA PRO A 167 8.68 -31.11 -29.18
C PRO A 167 9.97 -30.36 -28.95
N ALA A 168 10.32 -29.45 -29.87
CA ALA A 168 11.19 -28.36 -29.53
C ALA A 168 10.56 -27.72 -28.30
N GLY A 169 11.23 -27.86 -27.16
CA GLY A 169 10.88 -27.10 -25.97
C GLY A 169 11.01 -25.64 -26.34
N ALA A 170 9.92 -25.05 -26.80
CA ALA A 170 9.71 -23.63 -26.65
C ALA A 170 9.77 -23.42 -25.15
N ALA A 171 10.93 -22.97 -24.66
CA ALA A 171 10.94 -22.21 -23.43
C ALA A 171 9.93 -21.10 -23.67
N ALA A 172 8.74 -21.24 -23.08
CA ALA A 172 7.75 -20.17 -23.08
C ALA A 172 8.50 -18.96 -22.56
N SER A 173 8.73 -18.00 -23.45
CA SER A 173 9.48 -16.79 -23.15
C SER A 173 8.64 -16.01 -22.17
N ALA A 174 8.89 -16.16 -20.87
CA ALA A 174 8.30 -15.31 -19.84
C ALA A 174 8.53 -13.86 -20.26
N MET A 175 7.44 -13.11 -20.47
CA MET A 175 7.47 -11.73 -20.97
C MET A 175 6.98 -10.81 -19.84
N PRO A 176 7.84 -10.43 -18.89
CA PRO A 176 7.36 -10.25 -17.53
C PRO A 176 7.14 -8.78 -17.15
N LEU A 177 8.00 -7.88 -17.62
CA LEU A 177 7.80 -6.44 -17.50
C LEU A 177 8.28 -5.77 -18.79
N LEU A 178 7.39 -5.03 -19.45
CA LEU A 178 7.59 -4.50 -20.79
C LEU A 178 7.57 -2.97 -20.78
N VAL A 179 8.52 -2.35 -21.49
CA VAL A 179 8.46 -0.94 -21.89
C VAL A 179 8.55 -0.91 -23.41
N GLU A 180 7.59 -0.23 -24.05
CA GLU A 180 7.50 -0.16 -25.52
C GLU A 180 7.51 -1.55 -26.20
N GLY A 181 6.88 -2.54 -25.55
CA GLY A 181 6.79 -3.92 -26.03
C GLY A 181 8.08 -4.73 -25.91
N ARG A 182 9.11 -4.22 -25.22
CA ARG A 182 10.38 -4.92 -24.98
C ARG A 182 10.57 -5.17 -23.51
N ARG A 183 11.12 -6.34 -23.18
CA ARG A 183 11.43 -6.70 -21.80
C ARG A 183 12.46 -5.75 -21.19
N VAL A 184 12.16 -5.28 -19.98
CA VAL A 184 13.05 -4.47 -19.15
C VAL A 184 14.24 -5.32 -18.69
N ARG A 185 15.45 -4.77 -18.71
CA ARG A 185 16.65 -5.44 -18.16
C ARG A 185 16.85 -5.02 -16.70
N LEU A 186 16.78 -5.94 -15.75
CA LEU A 186 16.99 -5.66 -14.32
C LEU A 186 18.28 -6.33 -13.81
N PRO A 187 18.94 -5.78 -12.76
CA PRO A 187 18.61 -4.54 -12.07
C PRO A 187 19.06 -3.29 -12.84
N GLN A 188 18.31 -2.20 -12.72
CA GLN A 188 18.69 -0.86 -13.18
C GLN A 188 18.01 0.19 -12.29
N SER A 189 18.58 1.40 -12.20
CA SER A 189 17.95 2.52 -11.50
C SER A 189 16.67 2.98 -12.22
N ALA A 190 15.75 3.61 -11.50
CA ALA A 190 14.53 4.14 -12.12
C ALA A 190 14.86 5.25 -13.13
N GLY A 191 15.83 6.09 -12.80
CA GLY A 191 16.33 7.16 -13.65
C GLY A 191 16.97 6.66 -14.95
N ASP A 192 17.76 5.58 -14.90
CA ASP A 192 18.32 4.97 -16.11
C ASP A 192 17.22 4.41 -17.01
N LEU A 193 16.23 3.74 -16.42
CA LEU A 193 15.11 3.18 -17.17
C LEU A 193 14.29 4.29 -17.85
N VAL A 194 14.02 5.38 -17.15
CA VAL A 194 13.28 6.51 -17.71
C VAL A 194 14.07 7.23 -18.80
N ARG A 195 15.38 7.48 -18.62
CA ARG A 195 16.24 8.09 -19.65
C ARG A 195 16.33 7.24 -20.92
N ALA A 196 16.24 5.92 -20.79
CA ALA A 196 16.27 5.01 -21.93
C ALA A 196 14.95 4.98 -22.73
N HIS A 197 13.84 5.46 -22.15
CA HIS A 197 12.49 5.32 -22.70
C HIS A 197 11.70 6.64 -22.66
N PRO A 198 11.72 7.44 -23.75
CA PRO A 198 11.06 8.75 -23.81
C PRO A 198 9.57 8.77 -23.37
N PRO A 199 8.75 7.73 -23.63
CA PRO A 199 7.37 7.71 -23.13
C PRO A 199 7.28 7.71 -21.60
N LEU A 200 8.20 7.04 -20.90
CA LEU A 200 8.23 7.06 -19.43
C LEU A 200 8.66 8.43 -18.90
N GLU A 201 9.66 9.05 -19.55
CA GLU A 201 10.15 10.38 -19.19
C GLU A 201 9.07 11.43 -19.29
N GLU A 202 8.37 11.46 -20.43
CA GLU A 202 7.28 12.42 -20.64
C GLU A 202 6.14 12.20 -19.64
N ARG A 203 5.78 10.95 -19.34
CA ARG A 203 4.71 10.66 -18.39
C ARG A 203 5.08 11.04 -16.96
N ALA A 204 6.31 10.80 -16.53
CA ALA A 204 6.81 11.24 -15.23
C ALA A 204 6.87 12.77 -15.14
N ARG A 205 7.34 13.45 -16.20
CA ARG A 205 7.37 14.92 -16.30
C ARG A 205 5.97 15.52 -16.20
N LEU A 206 5.02 15.01 -16.98
CA LEU A 206 3.63 15.46 -16.96
C LEU A 206 2.99 15.26 -15.59
N LEU A 207 3.16 14.08 -14.99
CA LEU A 207 2.59 13.78 -13.69
C LEU A 207 3.13 14.72 -12.61
N ARG A 208 4.46 14.93 -12.53
CA ARG A 208 5.06 15.91 -11.60
C ARG A 208 4.59 17.33 -11.83
N GLY A 209 4.35 17.70 -13.09
CA GLY A 209 3.91 19.04 -13.49
C GLY A 209 2.45 19.37 -13.16
N GLN A 210 1.63 18.39 -12.77
CA GLN A 210 0.24 18.62 -12.40
C GLN A 210 0.12 19.38 -11.07
N SER A 211 -0.93 20.19 -10.94
CA SER A 211 -1.40 20.68 -9.64
C SER A 211 -2.05 19.54 -8.85
N VAL A 212 -1.86 19.50 -7.54
CA VAL A 212 -2.53 18.54 -6.66
C VAL A 212 -4.03 18.85 -6.62
N GLN A 213 -4.86 17.87 -6.96
CA GLN A 213 -6.31 17.99 -6.87
C GLN A 213 -6.80 17.58 -5.48
N GLN A 214 -7.69 18.38 -4.89
CA GLN A 214 -8.38 18.02 -3.65
C GLN A 214 -9.56 17.10 -4.01
N VAL A 215 -9.43 15.81 -3.72
CA VAL A 215 -10.46 14.82 -4.05
C VAL A 215 -11.44 14.69 -2.88
N GLY A 216 -12.72 14.93 -3.17
CA GLY A 216 -13.81 14.78 -2.19
C GLY A 216 -14.24 13.32 -1.97
N PRO A 217 -15.09 13.05 -0.97
CA PRO A 217 -15.48 11.68 -0.59
C PRO A 217 -16.45 10.99 -1.55
N GLN A 218 -17.11 11.74 -2.44
CA GLN A 218 -18.14 11.22 -3.33
C GLN A 218 -17.55 10.18 -4.31
N GLY A 219 -17.97 8.92 -4.17
CA GLY A 219 -17.49 7.82 -5.01
C GLY A 219 -16.00 7.47 -4.82
N LEU A 220 -15.37 8.00 -3.76
CA LEU A 220 -13.98 7.73 -3.40
C LEU A 220 -13.88 6.46 -2.53
N LEU A 221 -12.93 5.60 -2.85
CA LEU A 221 -12.37 4.60 -1.95
C LEU A 221 -10.91 4.93 -1.68
N TYR A 222 -10.64 5.46 -0.47
CA TYR A 222 -9.29 5.75 0.00
C TYR A 222 -8.62 4.48 0.53
N VAL A 223 -7.41 4.20 0.05
CA VAL A 223 -6.60 3.03 0.40
C VAL A 223 -5.44 3.47 1.28
N GLN A 224 -5.34 2.97 2.51
CA GLN A 224 -4.24 3.29 3.40
C GLN A 224 -2.98 2.48 3.06
N GLN A 225 -1.86 2.83 3.67
CA GLN A 225 -0.64 2.05 3.66
C GLN A 225 -0.91 0.58 4.07
N ARG A 226 -0.32 -0.38 3.34
CA ARG A 226 -0.57 -1.83 3.45
C ARG A 226 -2.03 -2.24 3.25
N GLU A 227 -2.77 -1.52 2.41
CA GLU A 227 -4.06 -1.96 1.91
C GLU A 227 -4.05 -2.04 0.38
N LEU A 228 -4.98 -2.82 -0.14
CA LEU A 228 -5.25 -3.00 -1.55
C LEU A 228 -6.75 -2.89 -1.79
N ALA A 229 -7.13 -2.20 -2.86
CA ALA A 229 -8.49 -2.21 -3.37
C ALA A 229 -8.49 -2.48 -4.88
N VAL A 230 -9.44 -3.29 -5.33
CA VAL A 230 -9.66 -3.56 -6.75
C VAL A 230 -11.13 -3.40 -7.09
N THR A 231 -11.41 -2.72 -8.20
CA THR A 231 -12.77 -2.60 -8.76
C THR A 231 -12.70 -2.45 -10.28
N SER A 232 -13.84 -2.32 -10.96
CA SER A 232 -13.94 -2.12 -12.41
C SER A 232 -14.99 -1.05 -12.73
N PRO A 233 -15.10 -0.60 -14.00
CA PRO A 233 -16.15 0.33 -14.41
C PRO A 233 -17.58 -0.19 -14.26
N GLU A 234 -17.77 -1.49 -13.97
CA GLU A 234 -19.08 -2.09 -13.70
C GLU A 234 -19.61 -1.74 -12.31
N ASP A 235 -18.73 -1.34 -11.39
CA ASP A 235 -19.08 -0.89 -10.04
C ASP A 235 -19.77 0.48 -10.10
N GLY A 236 -21.01 0.53 -9.61
CA GLY A 236 -21.81 1.75 -9.58
C GLY A 236 -21.46 2.69 -8.42
N SER A 237 -20.80 2.17 -7.38
CA SER A 237 -20.49 2.86 -6.14
C SER A 237 -19.16 3.61 -6.19
N ILE A 238 -18.12 3.02 -6.80
CA ILE A 238 -16.75 3.55 -6.77
C ILE A 238 -16.34 4.10 -8.14
N SER A 239 -15.95 5.37 -8.14
CA SER A 239 -15.44 6.06 -9.34
C SER A 239 -13.96 6.39 -9.26
N ILE A 240 -13.42 6.53 -8.04
CA ILE A 240 -12.04 6.93 -7.79
C ILE A 240 -11.43 6.02 -6.71
N LEU A 241 -10.25 5.48 -7.00
CA LEU A 241 -9.35 4.95 -5.96
C LEU A 241 -8.26 5.98 -5.69
N GLY A 242 -7.83 6.11 -4.44
CA GLY A 242 -6.80 7.05 -4.07
C GLY A 242 -5.99 6.63 -2.87
N SER A 243 -4.76 7.12 -2.79
CA SER A 243 -3.90 6.99 -1.62
C SER A 243 -2.97 8.21 -1.52
N ASP A 244 -2.51 8.50 -0.31
CA ASP A 244 -1.73 9.69 0.03
C ASP A 244 -0.67 9.37 1.08
N ASP A 245 0.08 10.39 1.49
CA ASP A 245 1.13 10.34 2.50
C ASP A 245 2.28 9.36 2.11
N ALA A 246 2.50 9.14 0.82
CA ALA A 246 3.58 8.29 0.33
C ALA A 246 4.94 9.00 0.43
N THR A 247 5.68 8.74 1.52
CA THR A 247 7.04 9.24 1.72
C THR A 247 8.07 8.34 1.05
N THR A 248 8.52 7.29 1.74
CA THR A 248 9.44 6.27 1.20
C THR A 248 8.70 5.12 0.50
N CYS A 249 7.39 5.04 0.70
CA CYS A 249 6.48 4.05 0.17
C CYS A 249 6.03 4.38 -1.28
N HIS A 250 5.42 3.38 -1.93
CA HIS A 250 5.00 3.46 -3.32
C HIS A 250 3.52 3.15 -3.45
N ILE A 251 2.80 4.01 -4.17
CA ILE A 251 1.46 3.75 -4.65
C ILE A 251 1.58 3.06 -6.00
N VAL A 252 1.00 1.86 -6.09
CA VAL A 252 0.99 1.02 -7.28
C VAL A 252 -0.42 0.94 -7.82
N VAL A 253 -0.57 1.21 -9.12
CA VAL A 253 -1.82 0.98 -9.86
C VAL A 253 -1.56 -0.08 -10.91
N LEU A 254 -2.31 -1.19 -10.86
CA LEU A 254 -2.35 -2.19 -11.91
C LEU A 254 -3.73 -2.16 -12.56
N ARG A 255 -3.77 -1.95 -13.88
CA ARG A 255 -5.01 -1.89 -14.65
C ARG A 255 -5.00 -2.88 -15.79
N HIS A 256 -6.11 -3.60 -15.96
CA HIS A 256 -6.37 -4.37 -17.17
C HIS A 256 -7.22 -3.52 -18.13
N THR A 257 -6.69 -3.19 -19.31
CA THR A 257 -7.33 -2.21 -20.21
C THR A 257 -8.57 -2.74 -20.95
N GLY A 258 -8.75 -4.06 -21.04
CA GLY A 258 -9.90 -4.68 -21.70
C GLY A 258 -11.22 -4.53 -20.94
N ASN A 259 -11.25 -5.00 -19.69
CA ASN A 259 -12.40 -4.92 -18.79
C ASN A 259 -12.36 -3.70 -17.85
N GLY A 260 -11.27 -2.92 -17.87
CA GLY A 260 -11.09 -1.76 -17.00
C GLY A 260 -10.83 -2.07 -15.52
N ALA A 261 -10.67 -3.35 -15.15
CA ALA A 261 -10.35 -3.71 -13.78
C ALA A 261 -9.09 -2.97 -13.32
N THR A 262 -9.17 -2.30 -12.17
CA THR A 262 -8.15 -1.40 -11.66
C THR A 262 -7.93 -1.69 -10.19
N CYS A 263 -6.69 -2.01 -9.86
CA CYS A 263 -6.21 -2.26 -8.53
C CYS A 263 -5.30 -1.11 -8.10
N LEU A 264 -5.55 -0.53 -6.93
CA LEU A 264 -4.66 0.42 -6.27
C LEU A 264 -4.19 -0.17 -4.94
N THR A 265 -2.91 -0.04 -4.67
CA THR A 265 -2.24 -0.53 -3.45
C THR A 265 -1.18 0.47 -3.01
N HIS A 266 -0.97 0.55 -1.70
CA HIS A 266 0.08 1.36 -1.10
C HIS A 266 1.10 0.45 -0.40
N CYS A 267 2.19 0.15 -1.12
CA CYS A 267 3.30 -0.70 -0.68
C CYS A 267 4.30 0.09 0.16
N ASP A 268 4.75 -0.47 1.28
CA ASP A 268 5.78 0.13 2.14
C ASP A 268 7.05 -0.72 2.29
N GLY A 269 7.15 -1.81 1.52
CA GLY A 269 8.30 -2.71 1.54
C GLY A 269 8.29 -3.73 2.67
N THR A 270 7.14 -3.96 3.31
CA THR A 270 6.98 -5.01 4.34
C THR A 270 7.20 -6.41 3.75
N ASP A 271 6.45 -6.80 2.72
CA ASP A 271 6.65 -8.09 2.04
C ASP A 271 6.26 -8.02 0.55
N THR A 272 7.03 -7.26 -0.23
CA THR A 272 6.77 -7.05 -1.66
C THR A 272 6.61 -8.36 -2.45
N LYS A 273 7.31 -9.42 -2.02
CA LYS A 273 7.25 -10.74 -2.66
C LYS A 273 5.90 -11.42 -2.48
N ALA A 274 5.22 -11.21 -1.35
CA ALA A 274 3.85 -11.66 -1.13
C ALA A 274 2.80 -10.68 -1.70
N GLU A 275 3.10 -9.38 -1.68
CA GLU A 275 2.20 -8.32 -2.11
C GLU A 275 1.95 -8.33 -3.62
N VAL A 276 2.98 -8.49 -4.46
CA VAL A 276 2.81 -8.50 -5.93
C VAL A 276 1.89 -9.64 -6.42
N PRO A 277 2.04 -10.90 -5.95
CA PRO A 277 1.06 -11.94 -6.22
C PRO A 277 -0.37 -11.58 -5.81
N LEU A 278 -0.56 -10.90 -4.67
CA LEU A 278 -1.89 -10.45 -4.23
C LEU A 278 -2.49 -9.44 -5.22
N ILE A 279 -1.68 -8.49 -5.71
CA ILE A 279 -2.09 -7.51 -6.74
C ILE A 279 -2.51 -8.23 -8.03
N MET A 280 -1.67 -9.14 -8.52
CA MET A 280 -1.91 -9.89 -9.75
C MET A 280 -3.18 -10.74 -9.66
N ASN A 281 -3.35 -11.48 -8.55
CA ASN A 281 -4.53 -12.31 -8.32
C ASN A 281 -5.80 -11.46 -8.21
N SER A 282 -5.72 -10.27 -7.59
CA SER A 282 -6.85 -9.35 -7.47
C SER A 282 -7.36 -8.89 -8.83
N ILE A 283 -6.47 -8.52 -9.74
CA ILE A 283 -6.86 -8.15 -11.12
C ILE A 283 -7.38 -9.34 -11.92
N LYS A 284 -6.71 -10.50 -11.82
CA LYS A 284 -7.14 -11.73 -12.52
C LYS A 284 -8.50 -12.23 -12.04
N SER A 285 -8.97 -11.85 -10.86
CA SER A 285 -10.33 -12.22 -10.42
C SER A 285 -11.46 -11.62 -11.27
N PHE A 286 -11.17 -10.62 -12.11
CA PHE A 286 -12.09 -10.00 -13.07
C PHE A 286 -11.94 -10.56 -14.50
N SER A 287 -11.00 -11.49 -14.74
CA SER A 287 -10.54 -11.82 -16.10
C SER A 287 -11.33 -12.93 -16.81
N ASP A 288 -12.48 -13.36 -16.30
CA ASP A 288 -13.32 -14.38 -16.96
C ASP A 288 -13.82 -13.97 -18.37
N HIS A 289 -13.61 -12.71 -18.81
CA HIS A 289 -14.12 -12.18 -20.07
C HIS A 289 -13.11 -11.37 -20.92
N ALA A 290 -11.83 -11.32 -20.57
CA ALA A 290 -10.88 -10.43 -21.24
C ALA A 290 -10.23 -11.08 -22.49
N GLN A 291 -10.93 -11.08 -23.63
CA GLN A 291 -10.33 -11.42 -24.94
C GLN A 291 -9.59 -10.24 -25.59
N CYS A 292 -9.59 -9.06 -24.97
CA CYS A 292 -8.98 -7.83 -25.48
C CYS A 292 -8.28 -7.05 -24.36
N GLY A 293 -7.33 -6.19 -24.71
CA GLY A 293 -6.58 -5.34 -23.77
C GLY A 293 -5.23 -5.93 -23.33
N ARG A 294 -4.63 -5.30 -22.31
CA ARG A 294 -3.33 -5.67 -21.71
C ARG A 294 -3.27 -5.19 -20.25
N LEU A 295 -2.30 -5.70 -19.50
CA LEU A 295 -1.99 -5.20 -18.16
C LEU A 295 -1.06 -3.98 -18.25
N GLU A 296 -1.42 -2.90 -17.57
CA GLU A 296 -0.63 -1.69 -17.45
C GLU A 296 -0.36 -1.42 -15.97
N VAL A 297 0.91 -1.20 -15.62
CA VAL A 297 1.35 -0.91 -14.25
C VAL A 297 1.92 0.51 -14.16
N HIS A 298 1.61 1.16 -13.04
CA HIS A 298 2.02 2.51 -12.71
C HIS A 298 2.60 2.52 -11.29
N LEU A 299 3.81 3.05 -11.13
CA LEU A 299 4.49 3.15 -9.85
C LEU A 299 4.81 4.63 -9.58
N VAL A 300 4.38 5.14 -8.43
CA VAL A 300 4.58 6.52 -7.99
C VAL A 300 4.88 6.55 -6.50
N GLY A 301 5.83 7.37 -6.05
CA GLY A 301 6.18 7.51 -4.63
C GLY A 301 7.67 7.28 -4.35
N GLY A 302 8.07 7.37 -3.09
CA GLY A 302 9.48 7.37 -2.73
C GLY A 302 10.18 8.67 -3.11
N PHE A 303 11.40 8.85 -2.62
CA PHE A 303 12.29 9.96 -2.97
C PHE A 303 13.75 9.51 -2.79
N SER A 304 14.73 10.42 -2.94
CA SER A 304 16.14 10.12 -2.68
C SER A 304 16.44 10.13 -1.17
N ASP A 305 15.87 9.18 -0.42
CA ASP A 305 15.96 9.15 1.04
C ASP A 305 17.32 8.61 1.55
N ASP A 306 17.80 9.17 2.66
CA ASP A 306 19.09 8.81 3.30
C ASP A 306 19.24 7.31 3.61
N ARG A 307 18.11 6.63 3.83
CA ARG A 307 18.07 5.23 4.25
C ARG A 307 17.95 4.27 3.06
N GLN A 308 17.91 4.78 1.83
CA GLN A 308 17.77 4.02 0.59
C GLN A 308 16.52 3.10 0.57
N LEU A 309 15.49 3.45 1.34
CA LEU A 309 14.26 2.66 1.46
C LEU A 309 13.45 2.72 0.17
N SER A 310 13.31 3.91 -0.41
CA SER A 310 12.60 4.12 -1.67
C SER A 310 13.27 3.37 -2.82
N GLN A 311 14.61 3.45 -2.91
CA GLN A 311 15.37 2.75 -3.95
C GLN A 311 15.25 1.22 -3.80
N LYS A 312 15.33 0.72 -2.56
CA LYS A 312 15.13 -0.70 -2.26
C LYS A 312 13.73 -1.17 -2.69
N LEU A 313 12.68 -0.43 -2.33
CA LEU A 313 11.30 -0.76 -2.68
C LEU A 313 11.08 -0.72 -4.20
N THR A 314 11.63 0.27 -4.89
CA THR A 314 11.63 0.35 -6.36
C THR A 314 12.23 -0.92 -6.97
N HIS A 315 13.42 -1.34 -6.53
CA HIS A 315 14.05 -2.55 -7.04
C HIS A 315 13.22 -3.80 -6.75
N GLN A 316 12.64 -3.92 -5.55
CA GLN A 316 11.78 -5.06 -5.19
C GLN A 316 10.55 -5.12 -6.09
N LEU A 317 9.80 -4.01 -6.24
CA LEU A 317 8.59 -3.97 -7.07
C LEU A 317 8.87 -4.28 -8.53
N LEU A 318 9.85 -3.61 -9.14
CA LEU A 318 10.22 -3.88 -10.54
C LEU A 318 10.63 -5.34 -10.73
N SER A 319 11.40 -5.89 -9.79
CA SER A 319 11.87 -7.26 -9.86
C SER A 319 10.76 -8.30 -9.67
N GLU A 320 9.79 -8.06 -8.78
CA GLU A 320 8.69 -8.99 -8.57
C GLU A 320 7.65 -8.92 -9.70
N PHE A 321 7.42 -7.75 -10.29
CA PHE A 321 6.63 -7.64 -11.52
C PHE A 321 7.33 -8.31 -12.71
N ASP A 322 8.64 -8.16 -12.89
CA ASP A 322 9.40 -8.88 -13.94
C ASP A 322 9.55 -10.40 -13.69
N ARG A 323 8.95 -10.94 -12.61
CA ARG A 323 8.85 -12.39 -12.39
C ARG A 323 7.48 -12.97 -12.72
N GLN A 324 6.50 -12.14 -13.04
CA GLN A 324 5.16 -12.61 -13.38
C GLN A 324 5.16 -13.29 -14.76
N GLU A 325 4.19 -14.18 -14.97
CA GLU A 325 4.05 -14.91 -16.23
C GLU A 325 3.41 -14.05 -17.33
N ASP A 326 2.53 -13.12 -16.95
CA ASP A 326 1.79 -12.26 -17.86
C ASP A 326 2.61 -11.04 -18.31
N ASP A 327 2.31 -10.56 -19.51
CA ASP A 327 2.82 -9.30 -20.05
C ASP A 327 2.29 -8.11 -19.26
N ILE A 328 3.16 -7.51 -18.44
CA ILE A 328 2.87 -6.29 -17.70
C ILE A 328 3.57 -5.11 -18.37
N HIS A 329 2.82 -4.16 -18.89
CA HIS A 329 3.37 -2.96 -19.50
C HIS A 329 3.62 -1.88 -18.44
N LEU A 330 4.87 -1.51 -18.21
CA LEU A 330 5.22 -0.37 -17.37
C LEU A 330 4.90 0.93 -18.12
N VAL A 331 3.91 1.67 -17.63
CA VAL A 331 3.40 2.88 -18.28
C VAL A 331 3.79 4.16 -17.54
N THR A 332 3.80 4.12 -16.21
CA THR A 332 4.27 5.24 -15.38
C THR A 332 5.32 4.76 -14.40
N LEU A 333 6.48 5.40 -14.41
CA LEU A 333 7.52 5.23 -13.40
C LEU A 333 7.95 6.62 -12.91
N CYS A 334 7.43 7.04 -11.77
CA CYS A 334 7.76 8.32 -11.14
C CYS A 334 8.08 8.09 -9.67
N VAL A 335 9.22 7.46 -9.42
CA VAL A 335 9.63 6.97 -8.10
C VAL A 335 11.05 7.38 -7.72
N THR A 336 11.36 7.35 -6.43
CA THR A 336 12.73 7.55 -5.91
C THR A 336 13.34 8.83 -6.49
N GLU A 337 14.45 8.77 -7.25
CA GLU A 337 15.14 9.92 -7.81
C GLU A 337 14.28 10.70 -8.82
N LEU A 338 13.26 10.06 -9.41
CA LEU A 338 12.33 10.71 -10.33
C LEU A 338 11.18 11.42 -9.62
N ASN A 339 11.00 11.19 -8.33
CA ASN A 339 9.99 11.85 -7.49
C ASN A 339 10.66 12.74 -6.42
N ASP A 340 11.94 13.03 -6.55
CA ASP A 340 12.72 13.76 -5.55
C ASP A 340 12.78 15.25 -5.84
N ARG A 341 12.71 16.06 -4.77
CA ARG A 341 13.11 17.47 -4.76
C ARG A 341 14.05 17.72 -3.59
N GLU A 342 14.95 18.68 -3.78
CA GLU A 342 15.89 19.10 -2.74
C GLU A 342 15.55 20.52 -2.27
N GLU A 343 15.43 20.70 -0.96
CA GLU A 343 15.22 21.99 -0.32
C GLU A 343 16.18 22.12 0.87
N ASN A 344 17.08 23.10 0.83
CA ASN A 344 18.11 23.32 1.86
C ASN A 344 18.92 22.05 2.19
N GLU A 345 19.46 21.37 1.17
CA GLU A 345 20.24 20.12 1.31
C GLU A 345 19.44 18.94 1.88
N ASN A 346 18.12 19.06 2.02
CA ASN A 346 17.23 17.97 2.45
C ASN A 346 16.38 17.51 1.28
N HIS A 347 16.21 16.20 1.16
CA HIS A 347 15.45 15.57 0.09
C HIS A 347 14.00 15.27 0.54
N PHE A 348 13.05 15.45 -0.38
CA PHE A 348 11.62 15.26 -0.14
C PHE A 348 10.94 14.68 -1.38
N PRO A 349 9.84 13.93 -1.23
CA PRO A 349 9.03 13.55 -2.37
C PRO A 349 8.27 14.75 -2.95
N ILE A 350 8.11 14.76 -4.27
CA ILE A 350 7.28 15.72 -5.00
C ILE A 350 5.82 15.28 -4.93
N ILE A 351 5.55 14.01 -5.17
CA ILE A 351 4.22 13.40 -5.18
C ILE A 351 4.08 12.53 -3.93
N TYR A 352 3.16 12.93 -3.04
CA TYR A 352 2.75 12.18 -1.86
C TYR A 352 1.50 11.33 -2.11
N GLY A 353 0.62 11.77 -3.00
CA GLY A 353 -0.66 11.12 -3.26
C GLY A 353 -1.09 11.17 -4.72
N ILE A 354 -1.78 10.11 -5.13
CA ILE A 354 -2.39 9.99 -6.45
C ILE A 354 -3.81 9.44 -6.34
N ALA A 355 -4.62 9.82 -7.33
CA ALA A 355 -5.93 9.22 -7.58
C ALA A 355 -5.93 8.56 -8.96
N VAL A 356 -6.75 7.52 -9.11
CA VAL A 356 -7.07 6.92 -10.41
C VAL A 356 -8.58 6.94 -10.62
N ASN A 357 -9.02 7.53 -11.71
CA ASN A 357 -10.41 7.46 -12.15
C ASN A 357 -10.65 6.13 -12.87
N ILE A 358 -11.56 5.32 -12.32
CA ILE A 358 -11.80 3.95 -12.80
C ILE A 358 -12.35 3.92 -14.23
N LYS A 359 -13.19 4.91 -14.58
CA LYS A 359 -13.86 4.98 -15.88
C LYS A 359 -12.90 5.46 -16.97
N THR A 360 -12.13 6.53 -16.70
CA THR A 360 -11.26 7.15 -17.70
C THR A 360 -9.83 6.59 -17.72
N ALA A 361 -9.44 5.82 -16.69
CA ALA A 361 -8.07 5.37 -16.46
C ALA A 361 -7.06 6.50 -16.17
N GLU A 362 -7.52 7.72 -15.92
CA GLU A 362 -6.64 8.86 -15.66
C GLU A 362 -6.02 8.72 -14.26
N ILE A 363 -4.70 8.87 -14.19
CA ILE A 363 -3.94 8.95 -12.95
C ILE A 363 -3.44 10.38 -12.79
N TYR A 364 -3.70 10.98 -11.63
CA TYR A 364 -3.36 12.37 -11.37
C TYR A 364 -2.95 12.59 -9.91
N ARG A 365 -2.17 13.66 -9.67
CA ARG A 365 -1.77 14.07 -8.31
C ARG A 365 -3.00 14.48 -7.51
N ALA A 366 -3.14 13.92 -6.31
CA ALA A 366 -4.30 14.14 -5.46
C ALA A 366 -3.92 14.18 -3.98
N SER A 367 -4.76 14.86 -3.20
CA SER A 367 -4.78 14.75 -1.74
C SER A 367 -6.20 14.58 -1.24
N PHE A 368 -6.35 13.97 -0.07
CA PHE A 368 -7.63 13.48 0.43
C PHE A 368 -7.82 13.91 1.87
N GLN A 369 -8.89 14.68 2.11
CA GLN A 369 -9.27 15.09 3.46
C GLN A 369 -10.14 14.03 4.15
N ASP A 370 -11.02 13.36 3.39
CA ASP A 370 -11.88 12.28 3.90
C ASP A 370 -11.28 10.92 3.52
N ARG A 371 -10.70 10.25 4.53
CA ARG A 371 -9.94 9.00 4.39
C ARG A 371 -10.64 7.81 5.06
N GLY A 372 -11.84 8.05 5.59
CA GLY A 372 -12.65 7.06 6.30
C GLY A 372 -13.31 6.04 5.37
N PRO A 373 -14.10 5.11 5.93
CA PRO A 373 -14.41 4.94 7.35
C PRO A 373 -13.31 4.16 8.11
N GLU A 374 -13.46 4.10 9.44
CA GLU A 374 -12.61 3.30 10.33
C GLU A 374 -11.10 3.62 10.20
N GLU A 375 -10.77 4.90 10.02
CA GLU A 375 -9.41 5.36 9.69
C GLU A 375 -8.39 4.94 10.75
N GLU A 376 -8.65 5.22 12.03
CA GLU A 376 -7.73 4.87 13.12
C GLU A 376 -7.64 3.35 13.35
N LEU A 377 -8.72 2.61 13.12
CA LEU A 377 -8.73 1.14 13.24
C LEU A 377 -7.82 0.52 12.17
N ARG A 378 -7.89 1.02 10.93
CA ARG A 378 -7.06 0.56 9.81
C ARG A 378 -5.60 0.98 9.98
N ALA A 379 -5.35 2.20 10.45
CA ALA A 379 -4.02 2.68 10.78
C ALA A 379 -3.38 1.89 11.91
N ALA A 380 -4.14 1.59 12.98
CA ALA A 380 -3.69 0.79 14.12
C ALA A 380 -3.29 -0.63 13.70
N ARG A 381 -4.05 -1.24 12.78
CA ARG A 381 -3.73 -2.55 12.20
C ARG A 381 -2.40 -2.51 11.43
N ALA A 382 -2.15 -1.47 10.63
CA ALA A 382 -0.87 -1.32 9.93
C ALA A 382 0.28 -1.07 10.92
N LEU A 383 0.11 -0.17 11.89
CA LEU A 383 1.14 0.17 12.87
C LEU A 383 1.53 -1.00 13.78
N THR A 384 0.60 -1.93 14.05
CA THR A 384 0.87 -3.17 14.80
C THR A 384 1.54 -4.28 13.98
N GLY A 385 1.86 -4.02 12.71
CA GLY A 385 2.56 -4.97 11.84
C GLY A 385 1.66 -5.86 11.00
N GLY A 386 0.37 -5.51 10.82
CA GLY A 386 -0.52 -6.27 9.94
C GLY A 386 -0.01 -6.32 8.49
N PRO A 387 -0.21 -7.45 7.77
CA PRO A 387 0.22 -7.61 6.38
C PRO A 387 -0.63 -6.79 5.42
N MET A 388 -0.31 -6.81 4.12
CA MET A 388 -1.21 -6.25 3.12
C MET A 388 -2.53 -7.02 3.06
N ILE A 389 -3.65 -6.30 2.95
CA ILE A 389 -5.00 -6.88 2.86
C ILE A 389 -5.81 -6.25 1.73
N SER A 390 -6.66 -7.05 1.09
CA SER A 390 -7.70 -6.54 0.19
C SER A 390 -8.91 -6.10 0.99
N ILE A 391 -9.35 -4.86 0.82
CA ILE A 391 -10.39 -4.25 1.66
C ILE A 391 -11.75 -4.17 0.97
N TYR A 392 -11.83 -4.35 -0.35
CA TYR A 392 -13.04 -4.08 -1.12
C TYR A 392 -13.50 -5.28 -1.94
N ASP A 393 -14.80 -5.57 -1.87
CA ASP A 393 -15.47 -6.57 -2.70
C ASP A 393 -16.34 -5.87 -3.74
N ALA A 394 -15.81 -5.73 -4.95
CA ALA A 394 -16.51 -5.08 -6.06
C ALA A 394 -17.78 -5.83 -6.50
N LYS A 395 -17.87 -7.15 -6.28
CA LYS A 395 -19.08 -7.92 -6.68
C LYS A 395 -20.29 -7.55 -5.84
N THR A 396 -20.07 -7.27 -4.56
CA THR A 396 -21.13 -6.85 -3.64
C THR A 396 -21.14 -5.35 -3.39
N GLU A 397 -20.20 -4.62 -3.98
CA GLU A 397 -19.89 -3.21 -3.77
C GLU A 397 -19.68 -2.86 -2.29
N GLN A 398 -18.96 -3.70 -1.54
CA GLN A 398 -18.78 -3.57 -0.09
C GLN A 398 -17.33 -3.34 0.30
N LEU A 399 -17.09 -2.31 1.11
CA LEU A 399 -15.88 -2.19 1.90
C LEU A 399 -15.99 -3.10 3.13
N ARG A 400 -14.99 -3.96 3.33
CA ARG A 400 -14.91 -4.96 4.39
C ARG A 400 -13.70 -4.69 5.27
N ILE A 401 -13.96 -4.23 6.49
CA ILE A 401 -12.92 -3.91 7.47
C ILE A 401 -12.90 -5.00 8.53
N GLY A 402 -11.77 -5.71 8.64
CA GLY A 402 -11.57 -6.77 9.61
C GLY A 402 -12.25 -8.11 9.29
N PRO A 403 -12.37 -9.01 10.28
CA PRO A 403 -11.89 -8.83 11.65
C PRO A 403 -10.36 -8.71 11.71
N TYR A 404 -9.87 -7.79 12.52
CA TYR A 404 -8.44 -7.64 12.80
C TYR A 404 -8.11 -8.19 14.18
N SER A 405 -6.87 -8.63 14.35
CA SER A 405 -6.33 -9.11 15.61
C SER A 405 -4.89 -8.63 15.75
N TRP A 406 -4.54 -8.16 16.93
CA TRP A 406 -3.17 -7.81 17.31
C TRP A 406 -2.97 -8.01 18.81
N MET A 407 -1.70 -8.02 19.19
CA MET A 407 -1.27 -7.98 20.59
C MET A 407 -1.11 -6.52 21.06
N PRO A 408 -1.16 -6.25 22.38
CA PRO A 408 -0.99 -4.89 22.90
C PRO A 408 0.29 -4.23 22.38
N PHE A 409 0.17 -2.99 21.89
CA PHE A 409 1.30 -2.27 21.33
C PHE A 409 2.37 -1.99 22.41
N PRO A 410 3.63 -2.41 22.21
CA PRO A 410 4.67 -2.24 23.22
C PRO A 410 4.88 -0.78 23.62
N HIS A 411 4.87 -0.51 24.93
CA HIS A 411 5.19 0.81 25.49
C HIS A 411 4.31 1.96 24.95
N VAL A 412 3.04 1.70 24.62
CA VAL A 412 2.13 2.71 24.05
C VAL A 412 2.03 3.99 24.88
N ASP A 413 1.96 3.89 26.21
CA ASP A 413 1.94 5.05 27.13
C ASP A 413 3.22 5.88 27.08
N PHE A 414 4.37 5.21 26.94
CA PHE A 414 5.66 5.89 26.82
C PHE A 414 5.71 6.68 25.51
N TRP A 415 5.30 6.09 24.39
CA TRP A 415 5.29 6.76 23.08
C TRP A 415 4.35 7.97 23.06
N LEU A 416 3.18 7.86 23.68
CA LEU A 416 2.22 8.96 23.78
C LEU A 416 2.78 10.16 24.58
N GLN A 417 3.73 9.94 25.48
CA GLN A 417 4.39 10.98 26.28
C GLN A 417 5.59 11.63 25.58
N GLN A 418 6.08 11.06 24.47
CA GLN A 418 7.23 11.60 23.76
C GLN A 418 6.86 12.91 23.05
N ASP A 419 7.87 13.75 22.82
CA ASP A 419 7.73 14.93 21.96
C ASP A 419 7.62 14.55 20.48
N ASP A 420 7.25 15.51 19.64
CA ASP A 420 7.00 15.28 18.22
C ASP A 420 8.27 14.83 17.48
N LYS A 421 9.43 15.35 17.89
CA LYS A 421 10.73 14.97 17.30
C LYS A 421 11.03 13.50 17.57
N GLN A 422 10.85 13.02 18.80
CA GLN A 422 11.05 11.62 19.14
C GLN A 422 10.06 10.70 18.42
N ILE A 423 8.82 11.13 18.21
CA ILE A 423 7.85 10.37 17.41
C ILE A 423 8.32 10.28 15.94
N LEU A 424 8.71 11.39 15.33
CA LEU A 424 9.22 11.40 13.95
C LEU A 424 10.46 10.52 13.81
N GLU A 425 11.48 10.71 14.66
CA GLU A 425 12.76 10.00 14.54
C GLU A 425 12.64 8.48 14.68
N ASN A 426 11.65 7.99 15.45
CA ASN A 426 11.53 6.58 15.82
C ASN A 426 10.33 5.85 15.18
N LEU A 427 9.24 6.54 14.86
CA LEU A 427 8.03 5.94 14.30
C LEU A 427 7.80 6.30 12.82
N SER A 428 8.63 7.16 12.23
CA SER A 428 8.68 7.41 10.79
C SER A 428 9.90 6.77 10.12
N THR A 429 9.73 6.43 8.84
CA THR A 429 10.83 5.97 7.97
C THR A 429 11.70 7.13 7.49
N SER A 430 11.16 8.34 7.38
CA SER A 430 11.80 9.54 6.85
C SER A 430 11.40 10.79 7.67
N PRO A 431 12.00 11.01 8.86
CA PRO A 431 11.53 11.99 9.85
C PRO A 431 11.38 13.44 9.35
N LEU A 432 12.21 13.84 8.39
CA LEU A 432 12.17 15.20 7.83
C LEU A 432 11.17 15.35 6.68
N ALA A 433 10.79 14.25 6.01
CA ALA A 433 9.99 14.28 4.80
C ALA A 433 8.50 13.98 5.04
N GLU A 434 8.11 13.68 6.27
CA GLU A 434 6.72 13.40 6.63
C GLU A 434 5.81 14.62 6.42
N PRO A 435 4.53 14.39 6.05
CA PRO A 435 3.53 15.45 6.01
C PRO A 435 3.36 16.15 7.38
N PRO A 436 2.90 17.43 7.40
CA PRO A 436 2.80 18.22 8.63
C PRO A 436 1.85 17.60 9.67
N HIS A 437 0.88 16.80 9.26
CA HIS A 437 -0.09 16.12 10.14
C HIS A 437 0.37 14.74 10.63
N PHE A 438 1.58 14.27 10.28
CA PHE A 438 2.04 12.92 10.58
C PHE A 438 1.99 12.60 12.09
N VAL A 439 2.55 13.48 12.93
CA VAL A 439 2.64 13.23 14.37
C VAL A 439 1.25 13.20 15.02
N GLU A 440 0.34 14.07 14.60
CA GLU A 440 -1.04 14.07 15.06
C GLU A 440 -1.73 12.73 14.76
N HIS A 441 -1.56 12.22 13.53
CA HIS A 441 -2.11 10.94 13.11
C HIS A 441 -1.48 9.75 13.87
N ILE A 442 -0.17 9.74 14.09
CA ILE A 442 0.46 8.69 14.92
C ILE A 442 -0.06 8.74 16.35
N ARG A 443 -0.25 9.93 16.94
CA ARG A 443 -0.80 10.06 18.30
C ARG A 443 -2.23 9.55 18.38
N SER A 444 -3.10 9.85 17.41
CA SER A 444 -4.47 9.32 17.38
C SER A 444 -4.48 7.80 17.26
N THR A 445 -3.59 7.24 16.43
CA THR A 445 -3.43 5.80 16.24
C THR A 445 -2.92 5.10 17.51
N LEU A 446 -1.92 5.66 18.20
CA LEU A 446 -1.43 5.13 19.48
C LEU A 446 -2.50 5.22 20.58
N MET A 447 -3.30 6.29 20.61
CA MET A 447 -4.44 6.39 21.52
C MET A 447 -5.49 5.31 21.24
N PHE A 448 -5.76 5.01 19.96
CA PHE A 448 -6.64 3.92 19.57
C PHE A 448 -6.10 2.57 20.06
N LEU A 449 -4.81 2.28 19.85
CA LEU A 449 -4.14 1.05 20.31
C LEU A 449 -4.15 0.90 21.83
N LYS A 450 -3.97 2.02 22.57
CA LYS A 450 -4.10 2.04 24.03
C LYS A 450 -5.51 1.70 24.48
N LYS A 451 -6.53 2.22 23.79
CA LYS A 451 -7.95 1.96 24.10
C LYS A 451 -8.39 0.54 23.74
N TYR A 452 -7.85 -0.01 22.64
CA TYR A 452 -8.20 -1.32 22.10
C TYR A 452 -6.95 -2.23 21.95
N PRO A 453 -6.36 -2.70 23.06
CA PRO A 453 -5.15 -3.52 23.03
C PRO A 453 -5.38 -4.94 22.45
N SER A 454 -6.64 -5.39 22.39
CA SER A 454 -7.07 -6.63 21.72
C SER A 454 -8.46 -6.41 21.08
N PRO A 455 -8.52 -6.15 19.76
CA PRO A 455 -9.73 -5.67 19.10
C PRO A 455 -10.71 -6.79 18.73
N THR A 456 -10.25 -8.03 18.61
CA THR A 456 -11.01 -9.16 18.01
C THR A 456 -12.39 -9.34 18.64
N ASN A 457 -12.46 -9.33 19.97
CA ASN A 457 -13.71 -9.56 20.70
C ASN A 457 -14.49 -8.28 21.03
N THR A 458 -13.87 -7.11 20.87
CA THR A 458 -14.46 -5.82 21.28
C THR A 458 -15.00 -5.01 20.12
N LEU A 459 -14.33 -5.07 18.96
CA LEU A 459 -14.65 -4.28 17.77
C LEU A 459 -15.34 -5.10 16.67
N PHE A 460 -15.22 -6.44 16.71
CA PHE A 460 -15.76 -7.33 15.68
C PHE A 460 -16.74 -8.36 16.29
N PRO A 461 -18.00 -7.97 16.55
CA PRO A 461 -19.01 -8.88 17.08
C PRO A 461 -19.15 -10.15 16.24
N GLY A 462 -19.03 -11.31 16.88
CA GLY A 462 -19.12 -12.61 16.19
C GLY A 462 -18.00 -12.88 15.20
N ASN A 463 -16.85 -12.21 15.34
CA ASN A 463 -15.70 -12.31 14.43
C ASN A 463 -16.07 -11.98 12.97
N LYS A 464 -16.96 -11.01 12.78
CA LYS A 464 -17.43 -10.57 11.46
C LYS A 464 -16.78 -9.24 11.09
N ALA A 465 -16.46 -9.10 9.81
CA ALA A 465 -16.03 -7.84 9.23
C ALA A 465 -17.10 -6.76 9.41
N LEU A 466 -16.66 -5.54 9.68
CA LEU A 466 -17.49 -4.35 9.55
C LEU A 466 -17.70 -4.11 8.05
N ARG A 467 -18.94 -3.86 7.65
CA ARG A 467 -19.32 -3.71 6.25
C ARG A 467 -19.83 -2.32 6.00
N TYR A 468 -19.38 -1.72 4.90
CA TYR A 468 -19.78 -0.40 4.46
C TYR A 468 -20.16 -0.43 2.98
N LYS A 469 -21.14 0.40 2.59
CA LYS A 469 -21.57 0.63 1.21
C LYS A 469 -21.63 2.12 0.93
N LYS A 470 -21.56 2.50 -0.35
CA LYS A 470 -21.87 3.88 -0.73
C LYS A 470 -23.38 4.11 -0.68
N ASN A 471 -23.80 5.24 -0.12
CA ASN A 471 -25.18 5.72 -0.19
C ASN A 471 -25.41 6.48 -1.51
N GLU A 472 -26.61 7.01 -1.71
CA GLU A 472 -26.98 7.76 -2.93
C GLU A 472 -26.12 9.02 -3.16
N ASP A 473 -25.61 9.63 -2.07
CA ASP A 473 -24.70 10.79 -2.13
C ASP A 473 -23.24 10.39 -2.41
N GLY A 474 -22.95 9.09 -2.50
CA GLY A 474 -21.60 8.56 -2.72
C GLY A 474 -20.71 8.59 -1.47
N LEU A 475 -21.28 8.66 -0.27
CA LEU A 475 -20.61 8.59 1.02
C LEU A 475 -20.68 7.18 1.62
N TRP A 476 -19.72 6.83 2.47
CA TRP A 476 -19.72 5.52 3.13
C TRP A 476 -20.73 5.43 4.28
N GLU A 477 -21.59 4.43 4.24
CA GLU A 477 -22.56 4.12 5.29
C GLU A 477 -22.36 2.69 5.81
N LYS A 478 -22.44 2.52 7.13
CA LYS A 478 -22.28 1.22 7.79
C LYS A 478 -23.52 0.36 7.55
N ILE A 479 -23.31 -0.87 7.08
CA ILE A 479 -24.38 -1.84 6.89
C ILE A 479 -24.58 -2.61 8.21
N SER A 480 -25.80 -2.62 8.73
CA SER A 480 -26.11 -3.39 9.93
C SER A 480 -26.04 -4.89 9.64
N PRO A 481 -25.58 -5.72 10.60
CA PRO A 481 -25.59 -7.17 10.44
C PRO A 481 -27.04 -7.70 10.51
N GLY A 482 -27.78 -7.66 9.39
CA GLY A 482 -29.14 -8.22 9.34
C GLY A 482 -30.12 -7.72 8.27
N SER A 483 -29.70 -6.95 7.26
CA SER A 483 -30.57 -6.61 6.11
C SER A 483 -30.36 -7.56 4.94
#